data_AF-E9ECX1-F1
#
_entry.id   AF-E9ECX1-F1
#
_cell.length_a   1.000
_cell.length_b   1.000
_cell.length_c   1.000
_cell.angle_alpha   90.00
_cell.angle_beta   90.00
_cell.angle_gamma   90.00
#
_symmetry.space_group_name_H-M   'P 1'
#
loop_
_entity.id
_entity.type
_entity.pdbx_description
1 polymer ?
#
loop_
_entity_poly.entity_id
_entity_poly.type
_entity_poly.pdbx_seq_one_letter_code
_entity_poly.pdbx_strand_id
1 'polypeptide(L)'
;MKLLGLSILAPAVCQALSHFEWSFPSLPPSRTLDDVTFPVSLAKAQHTKQYFLAYQFTFGTQNSTQKTLGHMGYIGLQPQPDVEGRSRIRAVFSSFASDTNSSHPNCHAGADTDSPEPPTGMSCAVVYEGHYPHAYNLAVRKKYPYCTGRVECHTWAGSVIDTVTKKAIEIGVWTLPHENYDGIEANTGFIQDFVGKPSCADMPRSEIYIKFPITSTPGAGHGLIQRPYQQQTKCKDQNHFKPTEIGGGWDIKWGWK
;
A
#
# COMPACT_ATOMS: atom_id res chain seq x y z
N MET A 1 -2.94 46.24 23.58
CA MET A 1 -2.32 45.42 22.51
C MET A 1 -3.02 44.07 22.47
N LYS A 2 -3.87 43.82 21.46
CA LYS A 2 -4.51 42.52 21.25
C LYS A 2 -3.49 41.59 20.58
N LEU A 3 -3.07 40.52 21.24
CA LEU A 3 -2.40 39.40 20.57
C LEU A 3 -3.46 38.69 19.73
N LEU A 4 -3.38 38.85 18.41
CA LEU A 4 -4.02 37.93 17.47
C LEU A 4 -3.25 36.61 17.55
N GLY A 5 -3.85 35.60 18.15
CA GLY A 5 -3.35 34.23 18.08
C GLY A 5 -3.45 33.75 16.63
N LEU A 6 -2.31 33.44 16.02
CA LEU A 6 -2.28 32.65 14.80
C LEU A 6 -2.90 31.29 15.11
N SER A 7 -4.09 31.03 14.59
CA SER A 7 -4.59 29.67 14.43
C SER A 7 -3.63 28.94 13.51
N ILE A 8 -2.82 28.05 14.09
CA ILE A 8 -2.12 27.01 13.34
C ILE A 8 -3.22 26.14 12.74
N LEU A 9 -3.52 26.33 11.46
CA LEU A 9 -4.23 25.35 10.65
C LEU A 9 -3.33 24.12 10.63
N ALA A 10 -3.56 23.18 11.55
CA ALA A 10 -3.01 21.85 11.42
C ALA A 10 -3.42 21.33 10.04
N PRO A 11 -2.49 20.92 9.16
CA PRO A 11 -2.86 20.30 7.91
C PRO A 11 -3.80 19.14 8.25
N ALA A 12 -4.92 19.06 7.54
CA ALA A 12 -5.89 18.00 7.73
C ALA A 12 -5.13 16.68 7.62
N VAL A 13 -4.90 16.02 8.75
CA VAL A 13 -4.32 14.68 8.80
C VAL A 13 -5.28 13.84 7.96
N CYS A 14 -4.85 13.49 6.75
CA CYS A 14 -5.64 12.75 5.79
C CYS A 14 -5.77 11.33 6.34
N GLN A 15 -6.72 11.12 7.25
CA GLN A 15 -6.87 9.84 7.93
C GLN A 15 -7.43 8.79 6.97
N ALA A 16 -6.89 7.57 7.03
CA ALA A 16 -7.39 6.49 6.19
C ALA A 16 -8.87 6.19 6.49
N LEU A 17 -9.66 6.01 5.44
CA LEU A 17 -11.09 5.75 5.47
C LEU A 17 -11.39 4.39 6.12
N SER A 18 -10.57 3.39 5.82
CA SER A 18 -10.66 2.06 6.40
C SER A 18 -9.30 1.40 6.51
N HIS A 19 -9.17 0.50 7.47
CA HIS A 19 -8.02 -0.37 7.65
C HIS A 19 -8.46 -1.83 7.63
N PHE A 20 -7.49 -2.71 7.40
CA PHE A 20 -7.61 -4.14 7.58
C PHE A 20 -6.24 -4.70 7.98
N GLU A 21 -6.22 -5.81 8.68
CA GLU A 21 -4.98 -6.53 8.98
C GLU A 21 -4.85 -7.69 8.01
N TRP A 22 -3.63 -7.97 7.57
CA TRP A 22 -3.35 -9.18 6.79
C TRP A 22 -2.27 -10.00 7.48
N SER A 23 -2.25 -11.31 7.24
CA SER A 23 -1.30 -12.22 7.89
C SER A 23 -1.15 -13.55 7.17
N PHE A 24 -0.17 -14.35 7.61
CA PHE A 24 0.00 -15.76 7.27
C PHE A 24 0.04 -16.55 8.58
N PRO A 25 -1.10 -17.03 9.10
CA PRO A 25 -1.19 -17.60 10.45
C PRO A 25 -0.31 -18.83 10.71
N SER A 26 0.07 -19.54 9.64
CA SER A 26 0.95 -20.72 9.74
C SER A 26 2.45 -20.35 9.77
N LEU A 27 2.81 -19.10 9.49
CA LEU A 27 4.20 -18.65 9.53
C LEU A 27 4.65 -18.45 10.99
N PRO A 28 5.72 -19.10 11.46
CA PRO A 28 6.23 -18.89 12.80
C PRO A 28 6.70 -17.44 13.03
N PRO A 29 6.56 -16.87 14.25
CA PRO A 29 6.95 -15.48 14.53
C PRO A 29 8.43 -15.14 14.28
N SER A 30 9.30 -16.15 14.32
CA SER A 30 10.74 -16.02 14.04
C SER A 30 11.07 -16.01 12.55
N ARG A 31 10.08 -16.18 11.67
CA ARG A 31 10.26 -16.22 10.22
C ARG A 31 9.58 -15.04 9.55
N THR A 32 10.18 -14.63 8.45
CA THR A 32 9.68 -13.59 7.55
C THR A 32 9.39 -14.19 6.18
N LEU A 33 8.64 -13.44 5.37
CA LEU A 33 8.35 -13.79 3.99
C LEU A 33 9.46 -13.31 3.05
N ASP A 34 9.79 -14.10 2.03
CA ASP A 34 10.72 -13.70 0.96
C ASP A 34 10.01 -12.96 -0.19
N ASP A 35 8.68 -13.11 -0.24
CA ASP A 35 7.79 -12.46 -1.18
C ASP A 35 6.38 -12.37 -0.63
N VAL A 36 5.60 -11.43 -1.15
CA VAL A 36 4.15 -11.41 -0.95
C VAL A 36 3.47 -10.85 -2.20
N THR A 37 2.30 -11.38 -2.53
CA THR A 37 1.46 -10.89 -3.62
C THR A 37 0.06 -10.62 -3.10
N PHE A 38 -0.45 -9.42 -3.39
CA PHE A 38 -1.79 -8.98 -3.03
C PHE A 38 -2.68 -8.89 -4.28
N PRO A 39 -3.63 -9.83 -4.47
CA PRO A 39 -4.60 -9.72 -5.56
C PRO A 39 -5.68 -8.69 -5.23
N VAL A 40 -5.94 -7.78 -6.17
CA VAL A 40 -6.91 -6.70 -6.06
C VAL A 40 -7.69 -6.54 -7.37
N SER A 41 -8.96 -6.17 -7.28
CA SER A 41 -9.74 -5.69 -8.42
C SER A 41 -10.27 -4.29 -8.17
N LEU A 42 -10.11 -3.43 -9.18
CA LEU A 42 -10.63 -2.07 -9.23
C LEU A 42 -11.85 -1.96 -10.15
N ALA A 43 -12.47 -3.10 -10.53
CA ALA A 43 -13.52 -3.15 -11.55
C ALA A 43 -14.73 -2.26 -11.31
N LYS A 44 -14.96 -1.87 -10.05
CA LYS A 44 -16.06 -0.99 -9.64
C LYS A 44 -15.56 0.26 -8.90
N ALA A 45 -14.27 0.55 -9.03
CA ALA A 45 -13.68 1.77 -8.50
C ALA A 45 -13.97 2.94 -9.44
N GLN A 46 -14.10 4.14 -8.87
CA GLN A 46 -14.24 5.36 -9.68
C GLN A 46 -12.93 5.69 -10.39
N HIS A 47 -13.03 6.15 -11.64
CA HIS A 47 -11.90 6.64 -12.42
C HIS A 47 -11.57 8.07 -11.98
N THR A 48 -11.13 8.23 -10.73
CA THR A 48 -10.86 9.54 -10.13
C THR A 48 -9.61 9.48 -9.27
N LYS A 49 -8.84 10.57 -9.27
CA LYS A 49 -7.72 10.76 -8.36
C LYS A 49 -8.28 11.18 -7.00
N GLN A 50 -8.61 10.21 -6.16
CA GLN A 50 -9.20 10.47 -4.84
C GLN A 50 -8.70 9.47 -3.78
N TYR A 51 -8.71 8.19 -4.12
CA TYR A 51 -8.47 7.12 -3.17
C TYR A 51 -7.15 6.40 -3.41
N PHE A 52 -6.54 5.94 -2.32
CA PHE A 52 -5.37 5.09 -2.34
C PHE A 52 -5.66 3.82 -1.56
N LEU A 53 -5.59 2.67 -2.24
CA LEU A 53 -5.51 1.36 -1.57
C LEU A 53 -4.03 1.01 -1.42
N ALA A 54 -3.60 0.70 -0.20
CA ALA A 54 -2.25 0.23 0.05
C ALA A 54 -2.22 -0.93 1.03
N TYR A 55 -1.22 -1.79 0.87
CA TYR A 55 -0.84 -2.84 1.80
C TYR A 55 0.48 -2.43 2.42
N GLN A 56 0.47 -2.20 3.73
CA GLN A 56 1.69 -1.98 4.49
C GLN A 56 2.31 -3.32 4.87
N PHE A 57 3.63 -3.34 4.95
CA PHE A 57 4.44 -4.43 5.48
C PHE A 57 5.58 -3.82 6.30
N THR A 58 6.18 -4.65 7.13
CA THR A 58 7.38 -4.31 7.89
C THR A 58 8.53 -5.19 7.42
N PHE A 59 9.75 -4.67 7.40
CA PHE A 59 10.95 -5.43 7.08
C PHE A 59 11.71 -5.87 8.34
N GLY A 60 12.19 -7.11 8.32
CA GLY A 60 12.87 -7.74 9.46
C GLY A 60 11.98 -8.67 10.28
N THR A 61 12.55 -9.30 11.31
CA THR A 61 11.85 -10.27 12.18
C THR A 61 11.26 -9.60 13.43
N GLN A 62 10.34 -10.27 14.13
CA GLN A 62 9.82 -9.79 15.42
C GLN A 62 10.89 -9.63 16.52
N ASN A 63 12.03 -10.28 16.37
CA ASN A 63 13.17 -10.12 17.28
C ASN A 63 14.03 -8.89 16.96
N SER A 64 13.77 -8.20 15.83
CA SER A 64 14.30 -6.87 15.57
C SER A 64 13.64 -5.92 16.59
N THR A 65 14.43 -5.44 17.55
CA THR A 65 13.94 -4.88 18.80
C THR A 65 13.18 -3.54 18.69
N GLN A 66 12.91 -3.02 17.49
CA GLN A 66 11.98 -1.90 17.30
C GLN A 66 11.27 -1.94 15.94
N LYS A 67 9.98 -2.30 15.91
CA LYS A 67 9.08 -1.99 14.79
C LYS A 67 8.78 -0.50 14.77
N THR A 68 9.73 0.31 14.31
CA THR A 68 9.53 1.74 14.10
C THR A 68 8.95 2.01 12.71
N LEU A 69 8.52 3.25 12.47
CA LEU A 69 8.17 3.71 11.12
C LEU A 69 9.29 3.41 10.11
N GLY A 70 10.56 3.42 10.54
CA GLY A 70 11.71 3.12 9.69
C GLY A 70 11.78 1.69 9.15
N HIS A 71 10.96 0.76 9.61
CA HIS A 71 10.90 -0.59 9.03
C HIS A 71 9.73 -0.78 8.06
N MET A 72 8.88 0.22 7.89
CA MET A 72 7.68 0.06 7.09
C MET A 72 7.96 0.22 5.61
N GLY A 73 7.18 -0.47 4.80
CA GLY A 73 6.96 -0.16 3.40
C GLY A 73 5.51 -0.34 3.05
N TYR A 74 5.12 0.11 1.86
CA TYR A 74 3.82 -0.20 1.29
C TYR A 74 3.89 -0.43 -0.21
N ILE A 75 2.89 -1.15 -0.71
CA ILE A 75 2.56 -1.23 -2.14
C ILE A 75 1.08 -0.95 -2.32
N GLY A 76 0.71 -0.22 -3.38
CA GLY A 76 -0.69 0.14 -3.56
C GLY A 76 -1.05 0.68 -4.93
N LEU A 77 -2.34 0.91 -5.12
CA LEU A 77 -2.94 1.46 -6.33
C LEU A 77 -3.80 2.69 -6.02
N GLN A 78 -3.70 3.68 -6.89
CA GLN A 78 -4.55 4.87 -6.93
C GLN A 78 -5.28 4.89 -8.28
N PRO A 79 -6.61 4.70 -8.30
CA PRO A 79 -7.43 5.00 -9.46
C PRO A 79 -7.11 6.40 -10.02
N GLN A 80 -7.16 6.56 -11.34
CA GLN A 80 -6.93 7.84 -12.03
C GLN A 80 -8.08 8.19 -12.98
N PRO A 81 -8.25 9.47 -13.32
CA PRO A 81 -9.09 9.87 -14.44
C PRO A 81 -8.58 9.30 -15.77
N ASP A 82 -9.53 8.92 -16.62
CA ASP A 82 -9.27 8.60 -18.02
C ASP A 82 -8.64 9.79 -18.73
N VAL A 83 -7.72 9.54 -19.65
CA VAL A 83 -7.15 10.56 -20.54
C VAL A 83 -7.26 10.08 -21.97
N GLU A 84 -7.85 10.90 -22.83
CA GLU A 84 -8.08 10.58 -24.24
C GLU A 84 -8.81 9.23 -24.42
N GLY A 85 -9.80 8.96 -23.56
CA GLY A 85 -10.58 7.72 -23.56
C GLY A 85 -9.84 6.48 -23.04
N ARG A 86 -8.62 6.64 -22.51
CA ARG A 86 -7.81 5.55 -21.98
C ARG A 86 -7.76 5.58 -20.45
N SER A 87 -8.08 4.45 -19.85
CA SER A 87 -8.02 4.27 -18.40
C SER A 87 -6.60 4.18 -17.87
N ARG A 88 -6.37 4.80 -16.72
CA ARG A 88 -5.06 4.90 -16.09
C ARG A 88 -5.15 4.51 -14.63
N ILE A 89 -4.07 3.91 -14.15
CA ILE A 89 -3.90 3.56 -12.74
C ILE A 89 -2.51 4.03 -12.33
N ARG A 90 -2.38 4.61 -11.14
CA ARG A 90 -1.07 4.88 -10.55
C ARG A 90 -0.76 3.80 -9.54
N ALA A 91 0.38 3.14 -9.71
CA ALA A 91 0.91 2.19 -8.73
C ALA A 91 2.04 2.85 -7.94
N VAL A 92 2.12 2.54 -6.64
CA VAL A 92 3.09 3.12 -5.71
C VAL A 92 3.74 2.03 -4.89
N PHE A 93 5.04 2.15 -4.66
CA PHE A 93 5.84 1.25 -3.84
C PHE A 93 6.85 2.06 -3.04
N SER A 94 6.71 2.11 -1.72
CA SER A 94 7.51 2.97 -0.84
C SER A 94 8.16 2.19 0.30
N SER A 95 9.30 2.69 0.77
CA SER A 95 9.98 2.31 2.00
C SER A 95 10.13 3.56 2.87
N PHE A 96 9.90 3.42 4.18
CA PHE A 96 10.11 4.47 5.18
C PHE A 96 11.48 4.37 5.86
N ALA A 97 12.27 3.34 5.54
CA ALA A 97 13.60 3.19 6.11
C ALA A 97 14.50 4.34 5.67
N SER A 98 15.09 5.02 6.66
CA SER A 98 16.16 5.98 6.39
C SER A 98 17.27 5.27 5.60
N ASP A 99 17.94 6.00 4.73
CA ASP A 99 19.04 5.49 3.90
C ASP A 99 18.64 4.39 2.91
N THR A 100 17.35 4.19 2.66
CA THR A 100 16.89 3.43 1.48
C THR A 100 17.44 4.08 0.22
N ASN A 101 18.09 3.30 -0.64
CA ASN A 101 18.65 3.80 -1.89
C ASN A 101 18.02 3.13 -3.12
N SER A 102 18.00 3.84 -4.23
CA SER A 102 17.51 3.36 -5.51
C SER A 102 18.21 4.09 -6.66
N SER A 103 18.48 3.37 -7.74
CA SER A 103 18.82 3.95 -9.05
C SER A 103 17.68 3.81 -10.07
N HIS A 104 16.53 3.31 -9.64
CA HIS A 104 15.41 3.03 -10.54
C HIS A 104 14.70 4.35 -10.91
N PRO A 105 14.39 4.60 -12.21
CA PRO A 105 13.95 5.91 -12.69
C PRO A 105 12.60 6.37 -12.15
N ASN A 106 11.76 5.44 -11.70
CA ASN A 106 10.47 5.75 -11.07
C ASN A 106 10.58 6.16 -9.60
N CYS A 107 11.78 6.11 -9.00
CA CYS A 107 12.00 6.29 -7.57
C CYS A 107 12.61 7.65 -7.23
N HIS A 108 12.19 8.21 -6.10
CA HIS A 108 12.72 9.45 -5.55
C HIS A 108 12.80 9.39 -4.01
N ALA A 109 13.65 10.23 -3.43
CA ALA A 109 13.76 10.35 -1.98
C ALA A 109 12.42 10.80 -1.34
N GLY A 110 12.11 10.24 -0.17
CA GLY A 110 10.88 10.49 0.58
C GLY A 110 9.76 9.47 0.30
N ALA A 111 9.32 8.77 1.36
CA ALA A 111 8.23 7.78 1.28
C ALA A 111 6.85 8.43 1.10
N ASP A 112 6.61 9.51 1.86
CA ASP A 112 5.43 10.37 1.81
C ASP A 112 5.91 11.82 1.86
N THR A 113 5.52 12.63 0.89
CA THR A 113 6.05 13.98 0.63
C THR A 113 5.64 15.03 1.67
N ASP A 114 4.95 14.63 2.73
CA ASP A 114 4.20 15.51 3.63
C ASP A 114 4.79 15.54 5.06
N SER A 115 5.91 14.83 5.29
CA SER A 115 6.59 14.66 6.60
C SER A 115 7.79 15.62 6.74
N PRO A 116 8.17 16.08 7.96
CA PRO A 116 9.12 17.18 8.13
C PRO A 116 10.52 16.86 7.58
N GLU A 117 11.11 17.85 6.93
CA GLU A 117 12.43 17.75 6.31
C GLU A 117 13.54 17.34 7.30
N PRO A 118 14.52 16.53 6.86
CA PRO A 118 14.68 15.96 5.51
C PRO A 118 13.77 14.74 5.26
N PRO A 119 13.34 14.50 4.00
CA PRO A 119 12.44 13.40 3.67
C PRO A 119 13.12 12.06 3.96
N THR A 120 12.51 11.23 4.81
CA THR A 120 12.98 9.88 5.09
C THR A 120 12.38 8.87 4.12
N GLY A 121 13.14 7.83 3.80
CA GLY A 121 12.68 6.75 2.92
C GLY A 121 12.80 7.05 1.42
N MET A 122 12.10 6.23 0.65
CA MET A 122 12.11 6.20 -0.82
C MET A 122 10.71 5.87 -1.30
N SER A 123 10.22 6.58 -2.31
CA SER A 123 8.97 6.24 -2.99
C SER A 123 9.20 6.04 -4.47
N CYS A 124 8.61 4.99 -5.02
CA CYS A 124 8.57 4.73 -6.45
C CYS A 124 7.13 4.75 -6.93
N ALA A 125 6.89 5.35 -8.10
CA ALA A 125 5.57 5.34 -8.69
C ALA A 125 5.57 5.35 -10.21
N VAL A 126 4.53 4.73 -10.77
CA VAL A 126 4.29 4.71 -12.21
C VAL A 126 2.81 4.91 -12.49
N VAL A 127 2.49 5.75 -13.46
CA VAL A 127 1.15 5.83 -14.05
C VAL A 127 1.19 5.03 -15.35
N TYR A 128 0.31 4.05 -15.47
CA TYR A 128 0.24 3.19 -16.63
C TYR A 128 -1.19 3.09 -17.16
N GLU A 129 -1.33 2.71 -18.43
CA GLU A 129 -2.62 2.37 -19.03
C GLU A 129 -3.08 1.02 -18.49
N GLY A 130 -4.15 1.05 -17.71
CA GLY A 130 -4.71 -0.11 -17.02
C GLY A 130 -6.20 -0.22 -17.27
N HIS A 131 -6.69 -1.45 -17.44
CA HIS A 131 -8.10 -1.75 -17.60
C HIS A 131 -8.75 -2.03 -16.25
N TYR A 132 -9.70 -1.19 -15.84
CA TYR A 132 -10.38 -1.34 -14.54
C TYR A 132 -11.11 -2.68 -14.37
N PRO A 133 -11.78 -3.24 -15.40
CA PRO A 133 -12.41 -4.56 -15.29
C PRO A 133 -11.45 -5.70 -14.95
N HIS A 134 -10.14 -5.54 -15.18
CA HIS A 134 -9.15 -6.57 -14.86
C HIS A 134 -8.84 -6.59 -13.37
N ALA A 135 -8.47 -7.78 -12.87
CA ALA A 135 -7.81 -7.90 -11.59
C ALA A 135 -6.29 -7.76 -11.76
N TYR A 136 -5.62 -7.28 -10.71
CA TYR A 136 -4.18 -7.06 -10.65
C TYR A 136 -3.58 -7.76 -9.44
N ASN A 137 -2.34 -8.21 -9.59
CA ASN A 137 -1.51 -8.69 -8.50
C ASN A 137 -0.45 -7.64 -8.19
N LEU A 138 -0.42 -7.16 -6.95
CA LEU A 138 0.64 -6.31 -6.42
C LEU A 138 1.70 -7.21 -5.78
N ALA A 139 2.84 -7.37 -6.42
CA ALA A 139 3.90 -8.26 -5.97
C ALA A 139 5.06 -7.48 -5.36
N VAL A 140 5.51 -7.92 -4.19
CA VAL A 140 6.73 -7.47 -3.52
C VAL A 140 7.66 -8.67 -3.42
N ARG A 141 8.88 -8.55 -3.96
CA ARG A 141 9.82 -9.68 -4.07
C ARG A 141 11.24 -9.24 -3.82
N LYS A 142 12.05 -10.11 -3.21
CA LYS A 142 13.51 -9.98 -3.26
C LYS A 142 13.99 -9.98 -4.72
N LYS A 143 14.79 -9.00 -5.10
CA LYS A 143 15.41 -8.93 -6.44
C LYS A 143 16.45 -10.03 -6.61
N TYR A 144 17.16 -10.37 -5.52
CA TYR A 144 18.23 -11.37 -5.50
C TYR A 144 17.98 -12.42 -4.39
N PRO A 145 17.07 -13.39 -4.59
CA PRO A 145 16.61 -14.31 -3.54
C PRO A 145 17.67 -15.28 -3.00
N TYR A 146 18.78 -15.47 -3.72
CA TYR A 146 19.87 -16.36 -3.33
C TYR A 146 21.12 -15.62 -2.82
N CYS A 147 21.00 -14.30 -2.61
CA CYS A 147 22.09 -13.47 -2.17
C CYS A 147 22.28 -13.58 -0.64
N THR A 148 23.52 -13.66 -0.18
CA THR A 148 23.87 -13.64 1.26
C THR A 148 25.03 -12.68 1.55
N GLY A 149 25.02 -12.08 2.74
CA GLY A 149 26.15 -11.32 3.31
C GLY A 149 26.49 -9.99 2.63
N ARG A 150 25.60 -9.44 1.79
CA ARG A 150 25.84 -8.19 1.06
C ARG A 150 24.60 -7.29 1.06
N VAL A 151 24.79 -5.98 0.97
CA VAL A 151 23.68 -5.00 1.04
C VAL A 151 22.68 -5.19 -0.10
N GLU A 152 23.13 -5.56 -1.29
CA GLU A 152 22.25 -5.82 -2.43
C GLU A 152 21.28 -6.98 -2.16
N CYS A 153 21.57 -7.88 -1.21
CA CYS A 153 20.66 -8.97 -0.84
C CYS A 153 19.34 -8.46 -0.26
N HIS A 154 19.32 -7.21 0.23
CA HIS A 154 18.12 -6.54 0.76
C HIS A 154 17.48 -5.61 -0.27
N THR A 155 17.63 -5.95 -1.56
CA THR A 155 16.98 -5.25 -2.67
C THR A 155 15.60 -5.84 -2.94
N TRP A 156 14.59 -4.97 -2.91
CA TRP A 156 13.19 -5.33 -3.10
C TRP A 156 12.63 -4.68 -4.36
N ALA A 157 11.82 -5.44 -5.10
CA ALA A 157 11.12 -4.97 -6.26
C ALA A 157 9.61 -5.01 -6.02
N GLY A 158 8.94 -3.89 -6.33
CA GLY A 158 7.49 -3.77 -6.37
C GLY A 158 7.00 -3.83 -7.80
N SER A 159 5.96 -4.62 -8.07
CA SER A 159 5.38 -4.76 -9.41
C SER A 159 3.87 -4.85 -9.36
N VAL A 160 3.23 -4.35 -10.41
CA VAL A 160 1.81 -4.59 -10.69
C VAL A 160 1.69 -5.52 -11.89
N ILE A 161 0.90 -6.58 -11.76
CA ILE A 161 0.75 -7.62 -12.78
C ILE A 161 -0.73 -7.71 -13.14
N ASP A 162 -1.06 -7.44 -14.40
CA ASP A 162 -2.41 -7.64 -14.92
C ASP A 162 -2.68 -9.15 -15.03
N THR A 163 -3.72 -9.64 -14.35
CA THR A 163 -4.03 -11.07 -14.30
C THR A 163 -4.61 -11.61 -15.60
N VAL A 164 -5.15 -10.76 -16.47
CA VAL A 164 -5.71 -11.12 -17.79
C VAL A 164 -4.60 -11.13 -18.83
N THR A 165 -3.90 -10.00 -18.99
CA THR A 165 -2.87 -9.85 -20.04
C THR A 165 -1.52 -10.46 -19.66
N LYS A 166 -1.33 -10.79 -18.37
CA LYS A 166 -0.05 -11.25 -17.78
C LYS A 166 1.09 -10.24 -17.87
N LYS A 167 0.82 -9.02 -18.33
CA LYS A 167 1.80 -7.95 -18.39
C LYS A 167 2.18 -7.53 -16.97
N ALA A 168 3.47 -7.56 -16.68
CA ALA A 168 4.06 -7.04 -15.45
C ALA A 168 4.64 -5.65 -15.70
N ILE A 169 4.42 -4.73 -14.77
CA ILE A 169 5.00 -3.39 -14.75
C ILE A 169 5.77 -3.25 -13.44
N GLU A 170 7.08 -3.03 -13.53
CA GLU A 170 7.93 -2.74 -12.37
C GLU A 170 7.61 -1.31 -11.90
N ILE A 171 7.10 -1.20 -10.67
CA ILE A 171 6.78 0.09 -10.05
C ILE A 171 8.09 0.76 -9.67
N GLY A 172 8.98 -0.01 -9.04
CA GLY A 172 10.33 0.38 -8.73
C GLY A 172 11.09 -0.67 -7.95
N VAL A 173 12.37 -0.38 -7.73
CA VAL A 173 13.32 -1.24 -7.03
C VAL A 173 14.12 -0.38 -6.07
N TRP A 174 14.28 -0.81 -4.83
CA TRP A 174 15.14 -0.13 -3.87
C TRP A 174 15.83 -1.13 -2.95
N THR A 175 16.92 -0.69 -2.34
CA THR A 175 17.78 -1.47 -1.46
C THR A 175 17.73 -0.87 -0.06
N LEU A 176 17.43 -1.73 0.93
CA LEU A 176 17.47 -1.36 2.35
C LEU A 176 18.92 -1.42 2.87
N PRO A 177 19.29 -0.57 3.82
CA PRO A 177 20.70 -0.35 4.16
C PRO A 177 21.35 -1.49 4.96
N HIS A 178 20.56 -2.34 5.62
CA HIS A 178 21.07 -3.32 6.60
C HIS A 178 20.32 -4.65 6.58
N GLU A 179 20.99 -5.71 7.07
CA GLU A 179 20.45 -7.07 7.15
C GLU A 179 19.27 -7.23 8.12
N ASN A 180 19.12 -6.32 9.08
CA ASN A 180 17.97 -6.28 9.99
C ASN A 180 16.65 -5.98 9.29
N TYR A 181 16.69 -5.61 8.00
CA TYR A 181 15.53 -5.43 7.15
C TYR A 181 15.25 -6.63 6.23
N ASP A 182 15.85 -7.80 6.51
CA ASP A 182 15.60 -8.96 5.68
C ASP A 182 14.24 -9.63 5.95
N GLY A 183 13.55 -9.92 4.85
CA GLY A 183 12.22 -10.50 4.82
C GLY A 183 11.08 -9.54 5.20
N ILE A 184 9.87 -9.95 4.85
CA ILE A 184 8.62 -9.20 5.04
C ILE A 184 7.84 -9.80 6.21
N GLU A 185 7.39 -8.94 7.10
CA GLU A 185 6.36 -9.23 8.09
C GLU A 185 5.03 -8.57 7.69
N ALA A 186 3.96 -9.30 7.97
CA ALA A 186 2.61 -8.80 7.75
C ALA A 186 2.27 -7.62 8.67
N ASN A 187 1.46 -6.70 8.15
CA ASN A 187 1.05 -5.50 8.84
C ASN A 187 -0.40 -5.16 8.41
N THR A 188 -0.78 -3.89 8.42
CA THR A 188 -2.10 -3.44 8.00
C THR A 188 -2.15 -3.19 6.49
N GLY A 189 -3.34 -3.02 5.96
CA GLY A 189 -3.58 -2.28 4.73
C GLY A 189 -4.68 -1.26 4.97
N PHE A 190 -4.80 -0.31 4.06
CA PHE A 190 -5.72 0.80 4.21
C PHE A 190 -6.30 1.26 2.88
N ILE A 191 -7.47 1.90 2.96
CA ILE A 191 -8.03 2.73 1.90
C ILE A 191 -8.04 4.15 2.45
N GLN A 192 -7.39 5.07 1.77
CA GLN A 192 -7.29 6.47 2.19
C GLN A 192 -7.93 7.38 1.15
N ASP A 193 -8.75 8.32 1.59
CA ASP A 193 -9.04 9.52 0.81
C ASP A 193 -7.88 10.49 0.98
N PHE A 194 -7.00 10.60 -0.02
CA PHE A 194 -5.79 11.43 0.07
C PHE A 194 -5.97 12.83 -0.50
N VAL A 195 -7.03 13.07 -1.28
CA VAL A 195 -7.35 14.42 -1.77
C VAL A 195 -8.12 15.20 -0.70
N GLY A 196 -8.90 14.48 0.12
CA GLY A 196 -9.78 15.07 1.11
C GLY A 196 -11.04 15.64 0.47
N LYS A 197 -12.18 15.43 1.13
CA LYS A 197 -13.45 16.08 0.79
C LYS A 197 -13.95 16.96 1.94
N PRO A 198 -14.66 18.06 1.63
CA PRO A 198 -15.21 18.94 2.66
C PRO A 198 -16.27 18.22 3.52
N SER A 199 -17.04 17.29 2.93
CA SER A 199 -18.11 16.55 3.60
C SER A 199 -18.11 15.05 3.26
N CYS A 200 -18.65 14.23 4.17
CA CYS A 200 -18.80 12.78 3.98
C CYS A 200 -19.89 12.42 2.96
N ALA A 201 -20.87 13.30 2.76
CA ALA A 201 -21.93 13.14 1.77
C ALA A 201 -21.42 13.32 0.33
N ASP A 202 -20.28 13.99 0.15
CA ASP A 202 -19.66 14.22 -1.16
C ASP A 202 -18.66 13.14 -1.56
N MET A 203 -18.52 12.09 -0.76
CA MET A 203 -17.63 10.99 -1.08
C MET A 203 -18.16 10.23 -2.30
N PRO A 204 -17.41 10.19 -3.42
CA PRO A 204 -17.82 9.42 -4.59
C PRO A 204 -17.89 7.94 -4.23
N ARG A 205 -18.95 7.29 -4.68
CA ARG A 205 -19.17 5.86 -4.48
C ARG A 205 -18.08 5.08 -5.18
N SER A 206 -17.38 4.24 -4.45
CA SER A 206 -16.35 3.37 -4.98
C SER A 206 -16.44 1.99 -4.34
N GLU A 207 -16.05 0.97 -5.10
CA GLU A 207 -16.05 -0.42 -4.69
C GLU A 207 -14.78 -1.09 -5.18
N ILE A 208 -14.07 -1.75 -4.26
CA ILE A 208 -12.89 -2.53 -4.58
C ILE A 208 -13.04 -3.92 -3.99
N TYR A 209 -12.41 -4.89 -4.66
CA TYR A 209 -12.29 -6.24 -4.13
C TYR A 209 -10.83 -6.53 -3.80
N ILE A 210 -10.58 -6.94 -2.56
CA ILE A 210 -9.26 -7.41 -2.11
C ILE A 210 -9.33 -8.89 -1.80
N LYS A 211 -8.39 -9.69 -2.32
CA LYS A 211 -8.28 -11.11 -2.02
C LYS A 211 -7.21 -11.35 -0.97
N PHE A 212 -7.29 -12.47 -0.26
CA PHE A 212 -6.23 -12.89 0.65
C PHE A 212 -4.87 -12.95 -0.05
N PRO A 213 -3.79 -12.50 0.62
CA PRO A 213 -2.46 -12.50 0.03
C PRO A 213 -1.95 -13.91 -0.19
N ILE A 214 -1.01 -14.04 -1.11
CA ILE A 214 -0.30 -15.28 -1.39
C ILE A 214 1.21 -15.04 -1.33
N THR A 215 1.98 -16.10 -1.07
CA THR A 215 3.44 -16.07 -0.99
C THR A 215 3.99 -17.40 -1.49
N SER A 216 5.22 -17.40 -2.00
CA SER A 216 5.97 -18.62 -2.27
C SER A 216 6.83 -19.09 -1.10
N THR A 217 6.88 -18.32 -0.01
CA THR A 217 7.66 -18.63 1.19
C THR A 217 7.26 -20.00 1.78
N PRO A 218 8.20 -20.97 1.86
CA PRO A 218 7.90 -22.30 2.35
C PRO A 218 7.37 -22.29 3.79
N GLY A 219 6.23 -22.95 4.01
CA GLY A 219 5.61 -23.08 5.33
C GLY A 219 4.75 -21.88 5.77
N ALA A 220 4.58 -20.85 4.94
CA ALA A 220 3.72 -19.71 5.29
C ALA A 220 2.22 -20.05 5.31
N GLY A 221 1.81 -21.10 4.59
CA GLY A 221 0.41 -21.51 4.52
C GLY A 221 -0.46 -20.53 3.75
N HIS A 222 -1.74 -20.42 4.14
CA HIS A 222 -2.70 -19.53 3.50
C HIS A 222 -2.64 -18.13 4.10
N GLY A 223 -2.70 -17.10 3.25
CA GLY A 223 -2.87 -15.73 3.71
C GLY A 223 -4.29 -15.48 4.20
N LEU A 224 -4.43 -14.49 5.08
CA LEU A 224 -5.70 -14.02 5.63
C LEU A 224 -5.75 -12.50 5.57
N ILE A 225 -6.95 -11.96 5.38
CA ILE A 225 -7.26 -10.55 5.64
C ILE A 225 -8.41 -10.51 6.64
N GLN A 226 -8.19 -9.90 7.80
CA GLN A 226 -9.24 -9.65 8.78
C GLN A 226 -10.29 -8.70 8.21
N ARG A 227 -11.50 -8.74 8.79
CA ARG A 227 -12.60 -7.88 8.36
C ARG A 227 -12.18 -6.41 8.33
N PRO A 228 -12.27 -5.72 7.17
CA PRO A 228 -12.00 -4.30 7.10
C PRO A 228 -12.91 -3.50 8.03
N TYR A 229 -12.34 -2.47 8.66
CA TYR A 229 -13.03 -1.60 9.60
C TYR A 229 -12.70 -0.14 9.33
N GLN A 230 -13.60 0.75 9.74
CA GLN A 230 -13.34 2.19 9.64
C GLN A 230 -12.50 2.67 10.81
N GLN A 231 -11.51 3.51 10.53
CA GLN A 231 -10.88 4.32 11.56
C GLN A 231 -11.91 5.28 12.18
N GLN A 232 -11.64 5.74 13.40
CA GLN A 232 -12.40 6.84 14.00
C GLN A 232 -12.04 8.17 13.31
N THR A 233 -12.58 8.36 12.11
CA THR A 233 -12.40 9.57 11.29
C THR A 233 -13.69 10.38 11.23
N LYS A 234 -13.61 11.58 10.64
CA LYS A 234 -14.75 12.48 10.39
C LYS A 234 -15.95 11.79 9.71
N CYS A 235 -15.72 10.73 8.93
CA CYS A 235 -16.74 10.05 8.13
C CYS A 235 -17.11 8.64 8.58
N LYS A 236 -16.70 8.24 9.80
CA LYS A 236 -17.11 6.95 10.36
C LYS A 236 -18.63 6.84 10.37
N ASP A 237 -19.14 5.70 9.88
CA ASP A 237 -20.57 5.36 9.77
C ASP A 237 -21.39 6.31 8.86
N GLN A 238 -20.75 7.26 8.17
CA GLN A 238 -21.39 8.30 7.36
C GLN A 238 -21.05 8.23 5.86
N ASN A 239 -20.32 7.21 5.43
CA ASN A 239 -19.84 7.05 4.06
C ASN A 239 -20.22 5.68 3.46
N HIS A 240 -21.32 5.07 3.91
CA HIS A 240 -21.79 3.77 3.38
C HIS A 240 -20.73 2.66 3.35
N PHE A 241 -19.79 2.69 4.29
CA PHE A 241 -18.77 1.65 4.37
C PHE A 241 -19.39 0.28 4.61
N LYS A 242 -19.20 -0.65 3.67
CA LYS A 242 -19.78 -1.98 3.72
C LYS A 242 -18.78 -3.03 3.22
N PRO A 243 -18.01 -3.64 4.14
CA PRO A 243 -17.19 -4.80 3.83
C PRO A 243 -18.06 -6.06 3.80
N THR A 244 -18.00 -6.80 2.70
CA THR A 244 -18.70 -8.08 2.50
C THR A 244 -17.68 -9.15 2.16
N GLU A 245 -17.67 -10.25 2.91
CA GLU A 245 -16.77 -11.37 2.63
C GLU A 245 -17.25 -12.12 1.39
N ILE A 246 -16.39 -12.25 0.38
CA ILE A 246 -16.67 -13.04 -0.83
C ILE A 246 -15.40 -13.70 -1.35
N GLY A 247 -15.50 -14.97 -1.75
CA GLY A 247 -14.47 -15.67 -2.56
C GLY A 247 -13.05 -15.70 -1.97
N GLY A 248 -12.91 -15.72 -0.64
CA GLY A 248 -11.60 -15.66 0.04
C GLY A 248 -11.00 -14.25 0.05
N GLY A 249 -11.83 -13.25 0.33
CA GLY A 249 -11.48 -11.84 0.29
C GLY A 249 -12.65 -10.95 0.73
N TRP A 250 -12.50 -9.66 0.51
CA TRP A 250 -13.46 -8.64 0.91
C TRP A 250 -13.82 -7.73 -0.27
N ASP A 251 -15.12 -7.65 -0.54
CA ASP A 251 -15.71 -6.59 -1.36
C ASP A 251 -16.02 -5.40 -0.45
N ILE A 252 -15.36 -4.28 -0.71
CA ILE A 252 -15.40 -3.10 0.16
C ILE A 252 -16.04 -1.96 -0.61
N LYS A 253 -17.21 -1.54 -0.17
CA LYS A 253 -17.94 -0.40 -0.73
C LYS A 253 -17.89 0.78 0.21
N TRP A 254 -17.87 1.99 -0.34
CA TRP A 254 -18.06 3.24 0.38
C TRP A 254 -18.53 4.34 -0.58
N GLY A 255 -18.91 5.48 -0.03
CA GLY A 255 -19.44 6.64 -0.74
C GLY A 255 -20.91 6.48 -1.17
N TRP A 256 -21.50 7.61 -1.60
CA TRP A 256 -22.94 7.73 -1.86
C TRP A 256 -23.28 7.99 -3.33
N LYS A 257 -22.38 8.69 -4.05
CA LYS A 257 -22.61 9.19 -5.42
C LYS A 257 -22.08 8.25 -6.48
#